data_AF-A0ABD0RPV8-F1
#
_entry.id   AF-A0ABD0RPV8-F1
#
_cell.length_a   1.000
_cell.length_b   1.000
_cell.length_c   1.000
_cell.angle_alpha   90.00
_cell.angle_beta   90.00
_cell.angle_gamma   90.00
#
_symmetry.space_group_name_H-M   'P 1'
#
loop_
_entity.id
_entity.type
_entity.pdbx_description
1 polymer ?
#
loop_
_entity_poly.entity_id
_entity_poly.type
_entity_poly.pdbx_seq_one_letter_code
_entity_poly.pdbx_strand_id
1 'polypeptide(L)' 'ADTLKERYQKIGDTKRATPIEVLCESFPEEMATYLRYVRRLDFFERPDYEYLRKLFTDLFDRNGYVFDYEYDWVGKPL' A
#
# COMPACT_ATOMS: atom_id res chain seq x y z
N ALA A 1 -5.72 2.39 -27.44
CA ALA A 1 -5.60 3.56 -26.53
C ALA A 1 -4.43 4.33 -27.08
N ASP A 2 -4.73 5.34 -27.87
CA ASP A 2 -3.90 5.60 -29.06
C ASP A 2 -2.92 6.76 -28.85
N THR A 3 -2.87 7.30 -27.62
CA THR A 3 -1.76 8.13 -27.15
C THR A 3 -1.37 7.79 -25.70
N LEU A 4 -0.10 7.99 -25.36
CA LEU A 4 0.43 7.84 -24.00
C LEU A 4 -0.33 8.71 -22.98
N LYS A 5 -0.74 9.91 -23.41
CA LYS A 5 -1.54 10.86 -22.62
C LYS A 5 -2.90 10.27 -22.22
N GLU A 6 -3.62 9.68 -23.17
CA GLU A 6 -4.90 9.02 -22.88
C GLU A 6 -4.76 7.86 -21.90
N ARG A 7 -3.67 7.09 -22.01
CA ARG A 7 -3.40 5.99 -21.07
C ARG A 7 -3.21 6.51 -19.65
N TYR A 8 -2.38 7.54 -19.46
CA TYR A 8 -2.18 8.13 -18.13
C TYR A 8 -3.46 8.77 -17.57
N GLN A 9 -4.24 9.42 -18.42
CA GLN A 9 -5.53 9.99 -18.03
C GLN A 9 -6.48 8.90 -17.51
N LYS A 10 -6.66 7.81 -18.26
CA LYS A 10 -7.50 6.68 -17.85
C LYS A 10 -7.03 6.07 -16.53
N ILE A 11 -5.72 5.88 -16.34
CA ILE A 11 -5.17 5.37 -15.08
C ILE A 11 -5.48 6.32 -13.91
N GLY A 12 -5.32 7.63 -14.11
CA GLY A 12 -5.63 8.64 -13.12
C GLY A 12 -7.12 8.66 -12.75
N ASP A 13 -7.99 8.56 -13.75
CA ASP A 13 -9.45 8.50 -13.56
C ASP A 13 -9.85 7.24 -12.80
N THR A 14 -9.31 6.07 -13.17
CA THR A 14 -9.54 4.83 -12.43
C THR A 14 -9.06 4.95 -10.98
N LYS A 15 -7.84 5.44 -10.72
CA LYS A 15 -7.31 5.62 -9.35
C LYS A 15 -8.16 6.56 -8.49
N ARG A 16 -8.77 7.59 -9.08
CA ARG A 16 -9.69 8.51 -8.40
C ARG A 16 -11.06 7.86 -8.15
N ALA A 17 -11.57 7.11 -9.12
CA ALA A 17 -12.88 6.49 -9.06
C ALA A 17 -12.94 5.27 -8.14
N THR A 18 -11.81 4.58 -7.90
CA THR A 18 -11.73 3.44 -6.99
C THR A 18 -11.55 3.90 -5.53
N PRO A 19 -12.56 3.69 -4.64
CA PRO A 19 -12.41 3.97 -3.21
C PRO A 19 -11.33 3.09 -2.58
N ILE A 20 -10.71 3.55 -1.51
CA ILE A 20 -9.66 2.79 -0.80
C ILE A 20 -10.25 1.48 -0.26
N GLU A 21 -11.47 1.53 0.25
CA GLU A 21 -12.19 0.41 0.83
C GLU A 21 -12.43 -0.71 -0.18
N VAL A 22 -12.70 -0.34 -1.43
CA VAL A 22 -12.85 -1.30 -2.55
C VAL A 22 -11.49 -1.83 -2.97
N LEU A 23 -10.46 -0.98 -3.03
CA LEU A 23 -9.11 -1.39 -3.41
C LEU A 23 -8.49 -2.37 -2.41
N CYS A 24 -8.76 -2.17 -1.12
CA CYS A 24 -8.21 -2.96 -0.02
C CYS A 24 -9.17 -4.03 0.49
N GLU A 25 -10.28 -4.28 -0.21
CA GLU A 25 -11.21 -5.36 0.13
C GLU A 25 -10.46 -6.69 0.26
N SER A 26 -10.79 -7.49 1.28
CA SER A 26 -10.16 -8.77 1.62
C SER A 26 -8.69 -8.73 2.07
N PHE A 27 -8.10 -7.55 2.22
CA PHE A 27 -6.77 -7.36 2.82
C PHE A 27 -6.87 -6.83 4.26
N PRO A 28 -5.79 -6.91 5.05
CA PRO A 28 -5.76 -6.31 6.39
C PRO A 28 -6.07 -4.80 6.37
N GLU A 29 -6.82 -4.31 7.36
CA GLU A 29 -7.29 -2.92 7.47
C GLU A 29 -6.13 -1.91 7.51
N GLU A 30 -4.93 -2.33 7.90
CA GLU A 30 -3.71 -1.53 7.91
C GLU A 30 -3.36 -1.03 6.50
N MET A 31 -3.69 -1.79 5.44
CA MET A 31 -3.51 -1.36 4.04
C MET A 31 -4.37 -0.14 3.72
N ALA A 32 -5.65 -0.17 4.10
CA ALA A 32 -6.57 0.93 3.91
C ALA A 32 -6.17 2.13 4.78
N THR A 33 -5.81 1.89 6.05
CA THR A 33 -5.35 2.91 7.00
C THR A 33 -4.11 3.64 6.49
N TYR A 34 -3.12 2.91 5.98
CA TYR A 34 -1.94 3.48 5.35
C TYR A 34 -2.31 4.36 4.15
N LEU A 35 -3.14 3.87 3.24
CA LEU A 35 -3.55 4.63 2.05
C LEU A 35 -4.35 5.90 2.40
N ARG A 36 -5.20 5.85 3.43
CA ARG A 36 -5.93 7.03 3.92
C ARG A 36 -4.96 8.06 4.51
N TYR A 37 -3.96 7.62 5.27
CA TYR A 37 -2.94 8.50 5.82
C TYR A 37 -2.17 9.20 4.69
N VAL A 38 -1.56 8.45 3.76
CA VAL A 38 -0.70 9.05 2.72
C VAL A 38 -1.46 9.93 1.74
N ARG A 39 -2.76 9.70 1.51
CA ARG A 39 -3.60 10.58 0.68
C ARG A 39 -3.99 11.89 1.36
N ARG A 40 -3.89 11.97 2.69
CA ARG A 40 -4.25 13.16 3.49
C ARG A 40 -3.08 14.07 3.80
N LEU A 41 -1.85 13.61 3.56
CA LEU A 41 -0.65 14.42 3.78
C LEU A 41 -0.69 15.70 2.93
N ASP A 42 -0.38 16.82 3.58
CA ASP A 42 -0.16 18.07 2.85
C ASP A 42 1.17 18.04 2.08
N PHE A 43 1.31 18.92 1.08
CA PHE A 43 2.46 18.92 0.16
C PHE A 43 3.83 19.05 0.85
N PHE A 44 3.91 19.79 1.96
CA PHE A 44 5.13 19.97 2.74
C PHE A 44 5.11 19.19 4.07
N GLU A 45 4.06 18.41 4.33
CA GLU A 45 3.94 17.65 5.57
C GLU A 45 4.99 16.54 5.58
N ARG A 46 5.68 16.41 6.71
CA ARG A 46 6.58 15.30 6.94
C ARG A 46 5.75 14.10 7.41
N PRO A 47 5.78 12.95 6.71
CA PRO A 47 5.11 11.74 7.17
C PRO A 47 5.64 11.27 8.53
N ASP A 48 4.74 10.75 9.35
CA ASP A 48 5.07 9.97 10.55
C ASP A 48 5.48 8.55 10.13
N TYR A 49 6.74 8.40 9.77
CA TYR A 49 7.30 7.13 9.33
C TYR A 49 7.26 6.05 10.41
N GLU A 50 7.32 6.43 11.69
CA GLU A 50 7.29 5.48 12.80
C GLU A 50 5.90 4.87 12.92
N TYR A 51 4.86 5.70 12.87
CA TYR A 51 3.47 5.23 12.83
C TYR A 51 3.22 4.30 11.63
N LEU A 52 3.66 4.69 10.44
CA LEU A 52 3.43 3.89 9.23
C LEU A 52 4.15 2.54 9.27
N ARG A 53 5.37 2.49 9.82
CA ARG A 53 6.07 1.21 10.06
C ARG A 53 5.33 0.38 11.09
N LYS A 54 4.92 1.02 12.19
CA LYS A 54 4.23 0.36 13.30
C LYS A 54 2.94 -0.34 12.87
N LEU A 55 2.16 0.25 11.96
CA LEU A 55 0.98 -0.40 11.38
C LEU A 55 1.30 -1.81 10.87
N PHE A 56 2.37 -1.94 10.09
CA PHE A 56 2.73 -3.21 9.47
C PHE A 56 3.49 -4.14 10.41
N THR A 57 4.33 -3.61 11.32
CA THR A 57 5.00 -4.47 12.31
C THR A 57 4.01 -5.05 13.32
N ASP A 58 3.05 -4.27 13.80
CA ASP A 58 2.02 -4.76 14.72
C ASP A 58 1.09 -5.77 14.03
N LEU A 59 0.83 -5.61 12.72
CA LEU A 59 0.14 -6.62 11.92
C LEU A 59 0.98 -7.90 11.75
N PHE A 60 2.27 -7.75 11.45
CA PHE A 60 3.20 -8.87 11.29
C PHE A 60 3.28 -9.72 12.56
N ASP A 61 3.45 -9.06 13.71
CA ASP A 61 3.52 -9.70 15.02
C ASP A 61 2.20 -10.39 15.40
N ARG A 62 1.04 -9.76 15.13
CA ARG A 62 -0.28 -10.36 15.40
C ARG A 62 -0.55 -11.62 14.57
N ASN A 63 0.02 -11.70 13.37
CA ASN A 63 -0.06 -12.91 12.55
C ASN A 63 0.95 -13.99 12.96
N GLY A 64 1.80 -13.70 13.96
CA GLY A 64 2.78 -14.66 14.47
C GLY A 64 3.97 -14.90 13.54
N TYR A 65 4.24 -13.97 12.62
CA TYR A 65 5.40 -14.06 11.75
C TYR A 65 6.69 -13.74 12.50
N VAL A 66 7.81 -14.28 12.02
CA VAL A 66 9.15 -14.05 12.55
C VAL A 66 9.96 -13.34 11.49
N PHE A 67 10.74 -12.34 11.89
CA PHE A 67 11.61 -11.62 10.97
C PHE A 67 12.89 -12.43 10.69
N ASP A 68 12.75 -13.50 9.92
CA ASP A 68 13.78 -14.48 9.57
C ASP A 68 14.49 -14.20 8.23
N TYR A 69 14.03 -13.18 7.50
CA TYR A 69 14.48 -12.82 6.14
C TYR A 69 14.16 -13.87 5.06
N GLU A 70 13.25 -14.82 5.34
CA GLU A 70 12.78 -15.82 4.37
C GLU A 70 11.62 -15.25 3.53
N TYR A 71 11.97 -14.61 2.41
CA TYR A 71 11.01 -14.08 1.45
C TYR A 71 10.61 -15.14 0.41
N ASP A 72 9.51 -14.90 -0.32
CA ASP A 72 8.96 -15.82 -1.33
C ASP A 72 9.96 -16.27 -2.42
N TRP A 73 11.03 -15.53 -2.65
CA TRP A 73 12.07 -15.84 -3.64
C TRP A 73 13.32 -16.51 -3.05
N VAL A 74 13.44 -16.63 -1.73
CA VAL A 74 14.57 -17.31 -1.10
C VAL A 74 14.50 -18.81 -1.40
N GLY A 75 15.63 -19.40 -1.80
CA GLY A 75 15.74 -20.83 -2.08
C GLY A 75 15.08 -21.33 -3.37
N LYS A 76 14.48 -20.44 -4.18
CA LYS A 76 13.94 -20.82 -5.50
C LYS A 76 15.05 -20.82 -6.56
N PRO A 77 15.23 -21.91 -7.32
CA PRO A 77 16.10 -21.88 -8.49
C PRO A 77 15.52 -20.91 -9.53
N LEU A 78 16.42 -20.19 -10.22
CA LEU A 78 16.09 -19.32 -11.35
C LEU A 78 15.43 -20.10 -12.50
#